data_AF-A0A521K2N3-F1
#
_entry.id   AF-A0A521K2N3-F1
#
_cell.length_a   1.000
_cell.length_b   1.000
_cell.length_c   1.000
_cell.angle_alpha   90.00
_cell.angle_beta   90.00
_cell.angle_gamma   90.00
#
_symmetry.space_group_name_H-M   'P 1'
#
loop_
_entity.id
_entity.type
_entity.pdbx_description
1 polymer ?
#
loop_
_entity_poly.entity_id
_entity_poly.type
_entity_poly.pdbx_seq_one_letter_code
_entity_poly.pdbx_strand_id
1 'polypeptide(L)' 'MNLPVLYAMAALLFLAGLFPPWESQPGHPPEFLGFHFILSGKEVTGGIVSRLLLTIELVTIAVAGLYVSWLLRKKS' A
#
# COMPACT_ATOMS: atom_id res chain seq x y z
N MET A 1 3.00 18.26 -15.51
CA MET A 1 2.57 17.12 -14.67
C MET A 1 1.07 17.21 -14.46
N ASN A 2 0.34 16.09 -14.48
CA ASN A 2 -1.10 16.07 -14.29
C ASN A 2 -1.48 16.15 -12.80
N LEU A 3 -1.94 17.32 -12.33
CA LEU A 3 -2.35 17.52 -10.93
C LEU A 3 -3.40 16.50 -10.43
N PRO A 4 -4.44 16.13 -11.21
CA PRO A 4 -5.41 15.15 -10.76
C PRO A 4 -4.78 13.78 -10.47
N VAL A 5 -3.84 13.35 -11.31
CA VAL A 5 -3.11 12.09 -11.12
C VAL A 5 -2.21 12.17 -9.89
N LEU A 6 -1.59 13.32 -9.67
CA LEU A 6 -0.78 13.55 -8.48
C LEU A 6 -1.61 13.45 -7.19
N TYR A 7 -2.80 14.07 -7.16
CA TYR A 7 -3.69 13.98 -6.00
C TYR A 7 -4.21 12.55 -5.78
N ALA A 8 -4.55 11.84 -6.84
CA ALA A 8 -4.94 10.42 -6.75
C ALA A 8 -3.79 9.57 -6.18
N MET A 9 -2.56 9.79 -6.64
CA MET A 9 -1.39 9.08 -6.14
C MET A 9 -1.13 9.39 -4.65
N ALA A 10 -1.23 10.66 -4.24
CA ALA A 10 -1.09 11.05 -2.84
C ALA A 10 -2.16 10.41 -1.94
N ALA A 11 -3.41 10.36 -2.41
CA ALA A 11 -4.51 9.70 -1.70
C ALA A 11 -4.27 8.19 -1.54
N LEU A 12 -3.79 7.51 -2.58
CA LEU A 12 -3.44 6.09 -2.53
C LEU A 12 -2.27 5.81 -1.59
N LEU A 13 -1.23 6.64 -1.60
CA LEU A 13 -0.11 6.52 -0.68
C LEU A 13 -0.56 6.73 0.78
N PHE A 14 -1.46 7.68 1.03
CA PHE A 14 -2.04 7.89 2.36
C PHE A 14 -2.87 6.67 2.80
N LEU A 15 -3.65 6.11 1.87
CA LEU A 15 -4.46 4.91 2.11
C LEU A 15 -3.60 3.69 2.46
N ALA A 16 -2.48 3.49 1.75
CA ALA A 16 -1.50 2.44 2.06
C ALA A 16 -0.92 2.59 3.48
N GLY A 17 -0.71 3.83 3.93
CA GLY A 17 -0.28 4.11 5.30
C GLY A 17 -1.35 3.79 6.36
N LEU A 18 -2.63 3.99 6.04
CA LEU A 18 -3.75 3.65 6.94
C LEU A 18 -4.00 2.15 7.01
N PHE A 19 -3.66 1.42 5.95
CA PHE A 19 -3.92 -0.01 5.80
C PHE A 19 -2.62 -0.76 5.49
N PRO A 20 -1.65 -0.77 6.42
CA PRO A 20 -0.36 -1.39 6.17
C PRO A 20 -0.50 -2.90 5.97
N PRO A 21 0.37 -3.51 5.15
CA PRO A 21 0.38 -4.95 4.95
C PRO A 21 0.95 -5.65 6.19
N TRP A 22 0.11 -6.44 6.84
CA TRP A 22 0.49 -7.23 8.01
C TRP A 22 0.98 -8.62 7.58
N GLU A 23 2.07 -9.08 8.21
CA GLU A 23 2.59 -10.43 8.14
C GLU A 23 2.63 -11.09 9.51
N SER A 24 2.60 -12.41 9.53
CA SER A 24 2.73 -13.21 10.75
C SER A 24 4.08 -12.99 11.43
N GLN A 25 4.10 -13.05 12.75
CA GLN A 25 5.32 -12.94 13.54
C GLN A 25 6.38 -13.98 13.12
N PRO A 26 7.68 -13.62 13.21
CA PRO A 26 8.78 -14.56 13.05
C PRO A 26 8.60 -15.77 13.96
N GLY A 27 8.55 -16.97 13.38
CA GLY A 27 8.28 -18.23 14.10
C GLY A 27 6.90 -18.84 13.81
N HIS A 28 6.00 -18.10 13.16
CA HIS A 28 4.75 -18.62 12.59
C HIS A 28 4.91 -18.83 11.08
N PRO A 29 4.09 -19.70 10.45
CA PRO A 29 4.08 -19.86 9.01
C PRO A 29 3.86 -18.50 8.32
N PRO A 30 4.65 -18.13 7.30
CA PRO A 30 4.53 -16.84 6.64
C PRO A 30 3.18 -16.71 5.94
N GLU A 31 2.28 -15.94 6.55
CA GLU A 31 0.96 -15.66 5.99
C GLU A 31 0.76 -14.16 5.83
N PHE A 32 0.20 -13.79 4.68
CA PHE A 32 -0.26 -12.43 4.46
C PHE A 32 -1.60 -12.26 5.17
N LEU A 33 -1.62 -11.41 6.20
CA LEU A 33 -2.84 -11.18 7.00
C LEU A 33 -3.78 -10.14 6.36
N GLY A 34 -3.39 -9.44 5.30
CA GLY A 34 -4.29 -8.53 4.57
C GLY A 34 -5.10 -7.60 5.46
N PHE A 35 -6.44 -7.62 5.31
CA PHE A 35 -7.40 -6.79 6.07
C PHE A 35 -7.85 -7.39 7.41
N HIS A 36 -7.16 -8.43 7.91
CA HIS A 36 -7.59 -9.12 9.13
C HIS A 36 -7.63 -8.19 10.36
N PHE A 37 -6.94 -7.04 10.32
CA PHE A 37 -7.01 -5.96 11.30
C PHE A 37 -8.38 -5.25 11.41
N ILE A 38 -9.26 -5.31 10.38
CA ILE A 38 -10.60 -4.70 10.39
C ILE A 38 -11.65 -5.67 10.96
N LEU A 39 -11.52 -6.95 10.59
CA LEU A 39 -12.54 -7.97 10.86
C LEU A 39 -12.32 -8.70 12.20
N SER A 40 -11.07 -8.81 12.65
CA SER A 40 -10.74 -9.41 13.95
C SER A 40 -10.61 -8.29 14.98
N GLY A 41 -11.74 -7.98 15.61
CA GLY A 41 -11.80 -7.01 16.70
C GLY A 41 -10.82 -7.39 17.80
N LYS A 42 -9.96 -6.44 18.19
CA LYS A 42 -9.08 -6.50 19.37
C LYS A 42 -8.39 -7.85 19.58
N GLU A 43 -7.35 -8.15 18.81
CA GLU A 43 -6.17 -8.93 19.27
C GLU A 43 -5.31 -9.28 18.05
N VAL A 44 -4.53 -8.30 17.57
CA VAL A 44 -3.31 -8.62 16.82
C VAL A 44 -2.21 -8.83 17.87
N THR A 45 -2.24 -9.98 18.55
CA THR A 45 -1.17 -10.42 19.47
C THR A 45 -0.02 -11.10 18.72
N GLY A 46 0.17 -10.77 17.44
CA GLY A 46 0.97 -11.62 16.55
C GLY A 46 1.45 -11.02 15.22
N GLY A 47 0.87 -9.91 14.75
CA GLY A 47 1.17 -9.37 13.41
C GLY A 47 2.28 -8.33 13.45
N ILE A 48 3.23 -8.41 12.50
CA ILE A 48 4.24 -7.37 12.26
C ILE A 48 3.93 -6.68 10.93
N VAL A 49 4.23 -5.40 10.81
CA VAL A 49 4.16 -4.71 9.51
C VAL A 49 5.25 -5.28 8.61
N SER A 50 4.85 -5.86 7.49
CA SER A 50 5.81 -6.40 6.53
C SER A 50 6.48 -5.27 5.77
N ARG A 51 7.77 -5.06 6.05
CA ARG A 51 8.57 -4.03 5.35
C ARG A 51 8.70 -4.32 3.86
N LEU A 52 8.76 -5.60 3.49
CA LEU A 52 8.87 -6.02 2.09
C LEU A 52 7.57 -5.75 1.33
N LEU A 53 6.42 -6.19 1.86
CA LEU A 53 5.12 -5.95 1.23
C LEU A 53 4.81 -4.45 1.15
N LEU A 54 5.12 -3.69 2.21
CA LEU A 54 4.94 -2.24 2.23
C LEU A 54 5.81 -1.56 1.15
N THR A 55 7.06 -2.01 0.97
CA THR A 55 7.93 -1.48 -0.08
C THR A 55 7.38 -1.77 -1.46
N ILE A 56 6.92 -3.01 -1.71
CA ILE A 56 6.32 -3.39 -3.00
C ILE A 56 5.08 -2.54 -3.27
N GLU A 57 4.21 -2.35 -2.28
CA GLU A 57 3.00 -1.54 -2.41
C GLU A 57 3.33 -0.08 -2.75
N LEU A 58 4.19 0.57 -1.97
CA LEU A 58 4.58 1.96 -2.19
C LEU A 58 5.25 2.17 -3.55
N VAL A 59 6.16 1.27 -3.94
CA VAL A 59 6.83 1.33 -5.24
C VAL A 59 5.82 1.11 -6.37
N THR A 60 4.90 0.16 -6.22
CA THR A 60 3.86 -0.10 -7.24
C THR A 60 2.97 1.11 -7.44
N ILE A 61 2.50 1.75 -6.35
CA ILE A 61 1.67 2.96 -6.42
C ILE A 61 2.44 4.10 -7.08
N ALA A 62 3.70 4.32 -6.71
CA ALA A 62 4.53 5.36 -7.28
C ALA A 62 4.78 5.15 -8.78
N VAL A 63 5.15 3.91 -9.18
CA VAL A 63 5.40 3.55 -10.58
C VAL A 63 4.13 3.67 -11.41
N ALA A 64 3.01 3.12 -10.93
CA ALA A 64 1.72 3.21 -11.61
C ALA A 64 1.28 4.68 -11.77
N GLY A 65 1.38 5.49 -10.72
CA GLY A 65 1.07 6.91 -10.77
C GLY A 65 1.94 7.68 -11.77
N LEU A 66 3.24 7.37 -11.84
CA LEU A 66 4.14 7.94 -12.83
C LEU A 66 3.71 7.57 -14.26
N TYR A 67 3.47 6.28 -14.54
CA TYR A 67 3.04 5.83 -15.87
C TYR A 67 1.69 6.42 -16.28
N VAL A 68 0.70 6.45 -15.38
CA VAL A 68 -0.61 7.06 -15.63
C VAL A 68 -0.46 8.56 -15.87
N SER A 69 0.40 9.24 -15.12
CA SER A 69 0.64 10.68 -15.32
C SER A 69 1.23 10.99 -16.69
N TRP A 70 2.10 10.10 -17.20
CA TRP A 70 2.69 10.18 -18.52
C TRP A 70 1.68 9.83 -19.62
N LEU A 71 0.85 8.80 -19.43
CA LEU A 71 -0.17 8.37 -20.39
C LEU A 71 -1.22 9.46 -20.59
N LEU A 72 -1.69 10.05 -19.49
CA LEU A 72 -2.69 11.11 -19.50
C LEU A 72 -2.08 12.50 -19.73
N ARG A 73 -0.79 12.60 -20.05
CA ARG A 73 -0.17 13.91 -20.32
C ARG A 73 -0.85 14.55 -21.52
N LYS A 74 -1.34 15.78 -21.38
CA LYS A 74 -1.70 16.58 -22.55
C LYS A 74 -0.42 16.81 -23.35
N LYS A 75 -0.38 16.36 -24.61
CA LYS A 75 0.61 16.85 -25.58
C LYS A 75 0.24 18.29 -25.86
N SER A 76 1.01 19.23 -25.30
CA SER A 76 1.05 20.59 -25.83
C SER A 76 1.89 20.62 -27.10
#